data_AF-A0A1M4NBU4-F1
#
_entry.id   AF-A0A1M4NBU4-F1
#
_cell.length_a   1.000
_cell.length_b   1.000
_cell.length_c   1.000
_cell.angle_alpha   90.00
_cell.angle_beta   90.00
_cell.angle_gamma   90.00
#
_symmetry.space_group_name_H-M   'P 1'
#
loop_
_entity.id
_entity.type
_entity.pdbx_description
1 polymer ?
#
loop_
_entity_poly.entity_id
_entity_poly.type
_entity_poly.pdbx_seq_one_letter_code
_entity_poly.pdbx_strand_id
1 'polypeptide(L)'
;MFPQIGAMAPDFEAITTFGNIKLSNFREKWVVLFSHPGDFTPVCTTEFIAFARYFPYFVERNAQLIGLSVDSNASHLAWVYNIYCNTGIEIPFPVIDDRSLKVSNLYGMISPATSETATVRSVYIIDPQGILRTILYYPLTIGRNIPEILRILDALQMSDAEKVATPADWMPGMPVIIPAPTTYEGLKQRISNQDGYSCMDWYLCYKEINNKIEDGGQS
;
A
#
# COMPACT_ATOMS: atom_id res chain seq x y z
N MET A 1 -20.83 5.16 -2.58
CA MET A 1 -20.35 3.94 -3.28
C MET A 1 -18.92 3.73 -2.82
N PHE A 2 -18.56 2.53 -2.34
CA PHE A 2 -17.19 2.25 -1.89
C PHE A 2 -16.22 2.33 -3.08
N PRO A 3 -14.98 2.79 -2.90
CA PRO A 3 -13.95 2.71 -3.93
C PRO A 3 -13.77 1.26 -4.39
N GLN A 4 -13.57 1.07 -5.70
CA GLN A 4 -13.38 -0.24 -6.30
C GLN A 4 -11.94 -0.39 -6.77
N ILE A 5 -11.37 -1.58 -6.59
CA ILE A 5 -10.07 -1.93 -7.16
C ILE A 5 -10.17 -1.82 -8.69
N GLY A 6 -9.18 -1.19 -9.33
CA GLY A 6 -9.15 -0.91 -10.76
C GLY A 6 -9.82 0.41 -11.18
N ALA A 7 -10.52 1.10 -10.27
CA ALA A 7 -11.09 2.41 -10.54
C ALA A 7 -10.14 3.54 -10.11
N MET A 8 -10.36 4.74 -10.66
CA MET A 8 -9.71 5.97 -10.20
C MET A 8 -10.03 6.19 -8.72
N ALA A 9 -9.00 6.38 -7.89
CA ALA A 9 -9.16 6.69 -6.48
C ALA A 9 -9.87 8.05 -6.31
N PRO A 10 -10.88 8.17 -5.42
CA PRO A 10 -11.55 9.45 -5.19
C PRO A 10 -10.57 10.53 -4.77
N ASP A 11 -10.52 11.63 -5.53
CA ASP A 11 -9.63 12.75 -5.21
C ASP A 11 -10.12 13.50 -3.95
N PHE A 12 -9.18 14.05 -3.19
CA PHE A 12 -9.48 14.86 -2.02
C PHE A 12 -8.44 15.96 -1.82
N GLU A 13 -8.85 17.01 -1.13
CA GLU A 13 -7.99 18.03 -0.54
C GLU A 13 -8.19 17.99 0.98
N ALA A 14 -7.10 17.97 1.73
CA ALA A 14 -7.13 17.80 3.17
C ALA A 14 -6.02 18.57 3.89
N ILE A 15 -6.30 19.00 5.11
CA ILE A 15 -5.30 19.57 6.03
C ILE A 15 -4.58 18.42 6.71
N THR A 16 -3.26 18.50 6.81
CA THR A 16 -2.44 17.49 7.47
C THR A 16 -1.41 18.11 8.41
N THR A 17 -0.72 17.25 9.16
CA THR A 17 0.45 17.64 9.97
C THR A 17 1.59 18.28 9.15
N PHE A 18 1.61 18.11 7.83
CA PHE A 18 2.60 18.68 6.90
C PHE A 18 2.01 19.80 6.02
N GLY A 19 0.84 20.33 6.40
CA GLY A 19 0.11 21.33 5.62
C GLY A 19 -0.92 20.70 4.68
N ASN A 20 -1.43 21.51 3.74
CA ASN A 20 -2.50 21.08 2.85
C ASN A 20 -1.96 20.17 1.75
N ILE A 21 -2.66 19.06 1.50
CA ILE A 21 -2.34 18.15 0.41
C ILE A 21 -3.56 17.94 -0.49
N LYS A 22 -3.30 17.51 -1.71
CA LYS A 22 -4.30 17.00 -2.66
C LYS A 22 -3.85 15.65 -3.18
N LEU A 23 -4.72 14.65 -3.20
CA LEU A 23 -4.32 13.30 -3.62
C LEU A 23 -3.77 13.28 -5.05
N SER A 24 -4.38 14.02 -5.97
CA SER A 24 -3.89 14.14 -7.35
C SER A 24 -2.51 14.80 -7.50
N ASN A 25 -1.97 15.47 -6.46
CA ASN A 25 -0.59 15.97 -6.49
C ASN A 25 0.46 14.85 -6.34
N PHE A 26 0.05 13.64 -5.96
CA PHE A 26 0.93 12.47 -5.84
C PHE A 26 0.90 11.56 -7.07
N ARG A 27 0.40 12.04 -8.22
CA ARG A 27 0.61 11.33 -9.50
C ARG A 27 2.10 11.08 -9.72
N GLU A 28 2.41 10.02 -10.46
CA GLU A 28 3.77 9.52 -10.67
C GLU A 28 4.41 8.86 -9.42
N LYS A 29 3.71 8.83 -8.29
CA LYS A 29 4.11 8.11 -7.06
C LYS A 29 3.03 7.13 -6.64
N TRP A 30 3.45 6.05 -5.98
CA TRP A 30 2.51 5.21 -5.26
C TRP A 30 2.04 5.93 -4.00
N VAL A 31 0.80 5.70 -3.59
CA VAL A 31 0.25 6.24 -2.32
C VAL A 31 -0.30 5.09 -1.49
N VAL A 32 0.15 5.00 -0.24
CA VAL A 32 -0.42 4.13 0.78
C VAL A 32 -1.19 5.02 1.75
N LEU A 33 -2.49 5.15 1.52
CA LEU A 33 -3.40 5.86 2.40
C LEU A 33 -3.93 4.88 3.44
N PHE A 34 -3.77 5.18 4.72
CA PHE A 34 -4.23 4.31 5.78
C PHE A 34 -4.91 5.08 6.90
N SER A 35 -5.93 4.47 7.50
CA SER A 35 -6.68 5.07 8.59
C SER A 35 -6.37 4.42 9.94
N HIS A 36 -6.59 5.14 11.03
CA HIS A 36 -6.55 4.61 12.39
C HIS A 36 -7.70 5.16 13.23
N PRO A 37 -8.25 4.37 14.18
CA PRO A 37 -9.43 4.77 14.95
C PRO A 37 -9.33 6.08 15.74
N GLY A 38 -8.14 6.41 16.23
CA GLY A 38 -7.92 7.65 16.97
C GLY A 38 -6.53 7.77 17.56
N ASP A 39 -6.10 9.02 17.72
CA ASP A 39 -4.85 9.40 18.38
C ASP A 39 -4.83 8.97 19.86
N PHE A 40 -3.64 8.90 20.46
CA PHE A 40 -3.45 8.51 21.86
C PHE A 40 -4.02 7.13 22.25
N THR A 41 -4.22 6.24 21.27
CA THR A 41 -4.62 4.85 21.52
C THR A 41 -3.45 3.89 21.29
N PRO A 42 -3.35 2.79 22.06
CA PRO A 42 -2.14 1.97 22.11
C PRO A 42 -1.83 1.25 20.79
N VAL A 43 -2.82 0.61 20.17
CA VAL A 43 -2.61 -0.11 18.89
C VAL A 43 -2.28 0.86 17.75
N CYS A 44 -2.90 2.04 17.69
CA CYS A 44 -2.56 3.04 16.69
C CYS A 44 -1.11 3.53 16.87
N THR A 45 -0.68 3.67 18.13
CA THR A 45 0.68 4.11 18.47
C THR A 45 1.72 3.10 18.02
N THR A 46 1.47 1.79 18.22
CA THR A 46 2.39 0.75 17.73
C THR A 46 2.45 0.71 16.20
N GLU A 47 1.32 0.91 15.51
CA GLU A 47 1.28 0.96 14.05
C GLU A 47 2.03 2.16 13.48
N PHE A 48 1.87 3.36 14.04
CA PHE A 48 2.57 4.56 13.57
C PHE A 48 4.08 4.44 13.76
N ILE A 49 4.53 3.90 14.90
CA ILE A 49 5.94 3.58 15.14
C ILE A 49 6.45 2.56 14.10
N ALA A 50 5.66 1.53 13.80
CA ALA A 50 6.03 0.54 12.80
C ALA A 50 6.12 1.16 11.39
N PHE A 51 5.12 1.93 10.95
CA PHE A 51 5.18 2.65 9.68
C PHE A 51 6.37 3.61 9.60
N ALA A 52 6.70 4.32 10.68
CA ALA A 52 7.86 5.20 10.72
C ALA A 52 9.18 4.44 10.52
N ARG A 53 9.33 3.26 11.16
CA ARG A 53 10.50 2.39 10.97
C ARG A 53 10.60 1.83 9.55
N TYR A 54 9.46 1.52 8.91
CA TYR A 54 9.44 1.00 7.54
C TYR A 54 9.43 2.11 6.47
N PHE A 55 9.30 3.37 6.86
CA PHE A 55 9.20 4.50 5.93
C PHE A 55 10.30 4.55 4.87
N PRO A 56 11.60 4.32 5.19
CA PRO A 56 12.65 4.31 4.17
C PRO A 56 12.38 3.31 3.03
N TYR A 57 11.85 2.13 3.33
CA TYR A 57 11.55 1.11 2.32
C TYR A 57 10.37 1.49 1.41
N PHE A 58 9.42 2.27 1.91
CA PHE A 58 8.37 2.86 1.07
C PHE A 58 8.94 3.96 0.16
N VAL A 59 9.85 4.79 0.68
CA VAL A 59 10.54 5.83 -0.10
C VAL A 59 11.36 5.21 -1.24
N GLU A 60 12.10 4.14 -0.98
CA GLU A 60 12.86 3.38 -2.00
C GLU A 60 11.98 2.89 -3.16
N ARG A 61 10.70 2.62 -2.89
CA ARG A 61 9.69 2.18 -3.87
C ARG A 61 8.92 3.34 -4.49
N ASN A 62 9.36 4.59 -4.28
CA ASN A 62 8.65 5.80 -4.71
C ASN A 62 7.18 5.82 -4.22
N ALA A 63 6.97 5.45 -2.95
CA ALA A 63 5.66 5.43 -2.32
C ALA A 63 5.52 6.44 -1.17
N GLN A 64 4.42 7.19 -1.18
CA GLN A 64 4.03 8.13 -0.13
C GLN A 64 3.10 7.44 0.87
N LEU A 65 3.48 7.45 2.15
CA LEU A 65 2.57 7.11 3.24
C LEU A 65 1.69 8.32 3.61
N ILE A 66 0.41 8.10 3.86
CA ILE A 66 -0.52 9.13 4.35
C ILE A 66 -1.42 8.48 5.42
N GLY A 67 -1.32 8.95 6.66
CA GLY A 67 -2.19 8.55 7.76
C GLY A 67 -3.49 9.36 7.78
N LEU A 68 -4.51 8.86 8.45
CA LEU A 68 -5.79 9.54 8.63
C LEU A 68 -6.50 9.07 9.91
N SER A 69 -7.00 10.01 10.69
CA SER A 69 -8.11 9.75 11.62
C SER A 69 -9.10 10.92 11.58
N VAL A 70 -10.13 10.82 12.40
CA VAL A 70 -11.14 11.88 12.56
C VAL A 70 -10.77 12.87 13.65
N ASP A 71 -9.55 12.79 14.19
CA ASP A 71 -9.03 13.75 15.16
C ASP A 71 -8.61 15.07 14.50
N SER A 72 -8.45 16.12 15.30
CA SER A 72 -7.98 17.41 14.79
C SER A 72 -6.48 17.41 14.48
N ASN A 73 -6.02 18.29 13.60
CA ASN A 73 -4.59 18.46 13.35
C ASN A 73 -3.78 18.82 14.63
N ALA A 74 -4.38 19.55 15.57
CA ALA A 74 -3.76 19.86 16.86
C ALA A 74 -3.55 18.59 17.70
N SER A 75 -4.49 17.64 17.66
CA SER A 75 -4.35 16.32 18.29
C SER A 75 -3.21 15.55 17.64
N HIS A 76 -3.17 15.49 16.30
CA HIS A 76 -2.12 14.76 15.60
C HIS A 76 -0.73 15.29 15.98
N LEU A 77 -0.53 16.62 15.96
CA LEU A 77 0.74 17.25 16.33
C LEU A 77 1.13 16.91 17.78
N ALA A 78 0.19 16.99 18.72
CA ALA A 78 0.45 16.63 20.11
C ALA A 78 0.81 15.14 20.25
N TRP A 79 0.14 14.26 19.51
CA TRP A 79 0.34 12.82 19.57
C TRP A 79 1.67 12.39 18.94
N VAL A 80 2.00 12.86 17.74
CA VAL A 80 3.28 12.52 17.09
C VAL A 80 4.48 13.07 17.88
N TYR A 81 4.34 14.25 18.49
CA TYR A 81 5.36 14.79 19.39
C TYR A 81 5.46 13.96 20.68
N ASN A 82 4.33 13.47 21.21
CA ASN A 82 4.35 12.56 22.36
C ASN A 82 5.07 11.24 22.03
N ILE A 83 4.83 10.65 20.85
CA ILE A 83 5.58 9.47 20.38
C ILE A 83 7.07 9.75 20.35
N TYR A 84 7.48 10.87 19.76
CA TYR A 84 8.88 11.29 19.70
C TYR A 84 9.49 11.42 21.09
N CYS A 85 8.86 12.15 22.01
CA CYS A 85 9.37 12.33 23.38
C CYS A 85 9.56 11.01 24.14
N ASN A 86 8.70 10.00 23.90
CA ASN A 86 8.76 8.73 24.61
C ASN A 86 9.64 7.67 23.93
N THR A 87 9.89 7.78 22.63
CA THR A 87 10.53 6.70 21.84
C THR A 87 11.75 7.15 21.03
N GLY A 88 11.94 8.46 20.86
CA GLY A 88 12.92 9.05 19.95
C GLY A 88 12.58 8.92 18.46
N ILE A 89 11.40 8.36 18.12
CA ILE A 89 10.99 8.12 16.74
C ILE A 89 10.12 9.28 16.26
N GLU A 90 10.56 9.94 15.19
CA GLU A 90 9.75 10.92 14.47
C GLU A 90 8.80 10.21 13.50
N ILE A 91 7.60 10.77 13.30
CA ILE A 91 6.63 10.29 12.31
C ILE A 91 6.87 11.05 11.00
N PRO A 92 7.43 10.41 9.96
CA PRO A 92 7.97 11.12 8.78
C PRO A 92 6.94 11.33 7.66
N PHE A 93 5.64 11.15 7.95
CA PHE A 93 4.58 11.22 6.96
C PHE A 93 3.36 12.01 7.46
N PRO A 94 2.56 12.60 6.56
CA PRO A 94 1.39 13.39 6.92
C PRO A 94 0.28 12.54 7.55
N VAL A 95 -0.44 13.15 8.49
CA VAL A 95 -1.69 12.63 9.06
C VAL A 95 -2.81 13.61 8.74
N ILE A 96 -3.86 13.15 8.07
CA ILE A 96 -5.02 13.93 7.69
C ILE A 96 -5.93 14.20 8.89
N ASP A 97 -6.27 15.47 9.13
CA ASP A 97 -7.42 15.89 9.95
C ASP A 97 -8.70 15.68 9.14
N ASP A 98 -9.42 14.59 9.43
CA ASP A 98 -10.71 14.30 8.81
C ASP A 98 -11.89 14.44 9.78
N ARG A 99 -11.90 15.46 10.65
CA ARG A 99 -13.06 15.75 11.52
C ARG A 99 -14.37 15.96 10.75
N SER A 100 -14.26 16.39 9.49
CA SER A 100 -15.42 16.55 8.59
C SER A 100 -15.99 15.23 8.07
N LEU A 101 -15.29 14.11 8.30
CA LEU A 101 -15.57 12.78 7.77
C LEU A 101 -15.59 12.74 6.24
N LYS A 102 -14.99 13.71 5.55
CA LYS A 102 -15.07 13.83 4.09
C LYS A 102 -14.26 12.72 3.44
N VAL A 103 -13.01 12.54 3.85
CA VAL A 103 -12.11 11.54 3.25
C VAL A 103 -12.50 10.14 3.69
N SER A 104 -12.82 9.96 4.98
CA SER A 104 -13.27 8.67 5.52
C SER A 104 -14.58 8.19 4.88
N ASN A 105 -15.53 9.08 4.58
CA ASN A 105 -16.74 8.70 3.82
C ASN A 105 -16.46 8.40 2.34
N LEU A 106 -15.57 9.17 1.68
CA LEU A 106 -15.17 8.89 0.28
C LEU A 106 -14.56 7.50 0.14
N TYR A 107 -13.78 7.08 1.12
CA TYR A 107 -13.07 5.82 1.09
C TYR A 107 -13.81 4.68 1.81
N GLY A 108 -14.88 4.97 2.55
CA GLY A 108 -15.63 3.98 3.31
C GLY A 108 -14.89 3.45 4.54
N MET A 109 -14.13 4.33 5.19
CA MET A 109 -13.31 4.00 6.36
C MET A 109 -14.11 3.96 7.67
N ILE A 110 -15.37 4.38 7.68
CA ILE A 110 -16.26 4.28 8.83
C ILE A 110 -17.09 3.01 8.69
N SER A 111 -17.09 2.17 9.73
CA SER A 111 -17.97 1.00 9.83
C SER A 111 -18.97 1.21 10.96
N PRO A 112 -20.22 1.62 10.66
CA PRO A 112 -21.22 1.91 11.69
C PRO A 112 -21.50 0.73 12.62
N ALA A 113 -21.34 -0.50 12.13
CA ALA A 113 -21.46 -1.71 12.96
C ALA A 113 -20.36 -1.84 14.04
N THR A 114 -19.29 -1.05 13.94
CA THR A 114 -18.16 -1.05 14.86
C THR A 114 -18.03 0.27 15.63
N SER A 115 -18.17 1.39 14.94
CA SER A 115 -18.16 2.74 15.52
C SER A 115 -18.76 3.74 14.54
N GLU A 116 -19.61 4.63 15.03
CA GLU A 116 -20.12 5.77 14.26
C GLU A 116 -19.14 6.95 14.25
N THR A 117 -18.17 6.97 15.17
CA THR A 117 -17.31 8.13 15.44
C THR A 117 -15.83 7.86 15.25
N ALA A 118 -15.45 6.67 14.78
CA ALA A 118 -14.06 6.30 14.53
C ALA A 118 -13.94 5.50 13.23
N THR A 119 -12.82 5.68 12.52
CA THR A 119 -12.52 4.84 11.36
C THR A 119 -12.08 3.44 11.80
N VAL A 120 -12.31 2.44 10.96
CA VAL A 120 -11.63 1.14 11.08
C VAL A 120 -10.17 1.27 10.63
N ARG A 121 -9.38 0.20 10.72
CA ARG A 121 -7.99 0.20 10.27
C ARG A 121 -7.92 -0.20 8.80
N SER A 122 -8.19 0.73 7.90
CA SER A 122 -8.13 0.46 6.46
C SER A 122 -6.80 0.89 5.83
N VAL A 123 -6.44 0.25 4.72
CA VAL A 123 -5.27 0.59 3.89
C VAL A 123 -5.71 0.58 2.43
N TYR A 124 -5.33 1.61 1.68
CA TYR A 124 -5.55 1.74 0.25
C TYR A 124 -4.19 1.95 -0.42
N ILE A 125 -3.85 1.07 -1.36
CA ILE A 125 -2.65 1.22 -2.19
C ILE A 125 -3.10 1.73 -3.55
N ILE A 126 -2.65 2.94 -3.91
CA ILE A 126 -3.01 3.67 -5.12
C ILE A 126 -1.76 3.79 -5.97
N ASP A 127 -1.87 3.49 -7.26
CA ASP A 127 -0.74 3.51 -8.19
C ASP A 127 -0.41 4.92 -8.72
N PRO A 128 0.70 5.09 -9.45
CA PRO A 128 1.13 6.37 -10.00
C PRO A 128 0.13 7.02 -10.97
N GLN A 129 -0.79 6.25 -11.55
CA GLN A 129 -1.86 6.73 -12.43
C GLN A 129 -3.11 7.15 -11.63
N GLY A 130 -3.12 6.91 -10.32
CA GLY A 130 -4.24 7.18 -9.43
C GLY A 130 -5.26 6.06 -9.34
N ILE A 131 -4.92 4.87 -9.82
CA ILE A 131 -5.83 3.72 -9.78
C ILE A 131 -5.68 3.02 -8.44
N LEU A 132 -6.81 2.69 -7.82
CA LEU A 132 -6.83 1.93 -6.58
C LEU A 132 -6.49 0.45 -6.86
N ARG A 133 -5.43 -0.08 -6.23
CA ARG A 133 -4.89 -1.42 -6.52
C ARG A 133 -5.14 -2.43 -5.43
N THR A 134 -5.22 -2.01 -4.17
CA THR A 134 -5.49 -2.90 -3.05
C THR A 134 -6.22 -2.17 -1.95
N ILE A 135 -7.13 -2.88 -1.28
CA ILE A 135 -7.81 -2.43 -0.07
C ILE A 135 -7.67 -3.49 1.00
N LEU A 136 -7.23 -3.11 2.20
CA LEU A 136 -7.23 -3.96 3.38
C LEU A 136 -8.16 -3.34 4.44
N TYR A 137 -8.93 -4.18 5.14
CA TYR A 137 -9.77 -3.75 6.26
C TYR A 137 -9.48 -4.61 7.50
N TYR A 138 -8.97 -3.96 8.54
CA TYR A 138 -8.75 -4.56 9.85
C TYR A 138 -9.73 -3.97 10.87
N PRO A 139 -10.19 -4.77 11.84
CA PRO A 139 -10.98 -4.25 12.95
C PRO A 139 -10.11 -3.38 13.88
N LEU A 140 -10.76 -2.64 14.79
CA LEU A 140 -10.09 -1.80 15.79
C LEU A 140 -9.09 -2.58 16.66
N THR A 141 -9.36 -3.85 16.91
CA THR A 141 -8.66 -4.70 17.87
C THR A 141 -7.37 -5.34 17.34
N ILE A 142 -7.12 -5.30 16.03
CA ILE A 142 -5.98 -6.01 15.41
C ILE A 142 -5.07 -5.00 14.71
N GLY A 143 -3.82 -4.90 15.17
CA GLY A 143 -2.79 -4.13 14.48
C GLY A 143 -2.36 -4.78 13.16
N ARG A 144 -2.06 -3.96 12.16
CA ARG A 144 -1.68 -4.38 10.81
C ARG A 144 -0.24 -4.90 10.75
N ASN A 145 -0.02 -5.79 9.78
CA ASN A 145 1.31 -6.27 9.40
C ASN A 145 1.92 -5.34 8.34
N ILE A 146 2.82 -4.44 8.74
CA ILE A 146 3.45 -3.47 7.82
C ILE A 146 4.30 -4.14 6.74
N PRO A 147 5.11 -5.18 7.04
CA PRO A 147 5.76 -6.01 6.02
C PRO A 147 4.82 -6.51 4.91
N GLU A 148 3.57 -6.87 5.22
CA GLU A 148 2.63 -7.34 4.20
C GLU A 148 2.22 -6.20 3.26
N ILE A 149 2.02 -4.99 3.79
CA ILE A 149 1.71 -3.81 2.96
C ILE A 149 2.88 -3.52 2.00
N LEU A 150 4.12 -3.64 2.48
CA LEU A 150 5.32 -3.48 1.66
C LEU A 150 5.44 -4.59 0.60
N ARG A 151 5.17 -5.85 0.97
CA ARG A 151 5.18 -7.00 0.06
C ARG A 151 4.14 -6.88 -1.05
N ILE A 152 2.94 -6.39 -0.73
CA ILE A 152 1.90 -6.12 -1.73
C ILE A 152 2.37 -5.03 -2.69
N LEU A 153 2.98 -3.95 -2.19
CA LEU A 153 3.55 -2.90 -3.04
C LEU A 153 4.62 -3.46 -3.99
N ASP A 154 5.53 -4.29 -3.49
CA ASP A 154 6.52 -4.99 -4.32
C ASP A 154 5.88 -5.86 -5.40
N ALA A 155 4.85 -6.63 -5.04
CA ALA A 155 4.15 -7.51 -5.97
C ALA A 155 3.43 -6.71 -7.07
N LEU A 156 2.80 -5.60 -6.71
CA LEU A 156 2.13 -4.70 -7.66
C LEU A 156 3.14 -4.07 -8.63
N GLN A 157 4.26 -3.55 -8.11
CA GLN A 157 5.32 -2.97 -8.94
C GLN A 157 5.97 -4.00 -9.87
N MET A 158 6.24 -5.20 -9.37
CA MET A 158 6.74 -6.33 -10.16
C MET A 158 5.77 -6.70 -11.29
N SER A 159 4.49 -6.86 -10.95
CA SER A 159 3.43 -7.20 -11.91
C SER A 159 3.31 -6.16 -13.01
N ASP A 160 3.36 -4.87 -12.65
CA ASP A 160 3.25 -3.77 -13.61
C ASP A 160 4.49 -3.64 -14.51
N ALA A 161 5.70 -3.82 -13.95
CA ALA A 161 6.95 -3.70 -14.68
C ALA A 161 7.17 -4.87 -15.66
N GLU A 162 6.99 -6.10 -15.19
CA GLU A 162 7.31 -7.31 -15.97
C GLU A 162 6.10 -7.88 -16.73
N LYS A 163 4.89 -7.34 -16.52
CA LYS A 163 3.63 -7.86 -17.07
C LYS A 163 3.38 -9.33 -16.67
N VAL A 164 3.63 -9.62 -15.41
CA VAL A 164 3.53 -10.95 -14.78
C VAL A 164 2.52 -10.96 -13.64
N ALA A 165 2.18 -12.14 -13.13
CA ALA A 165 1.45 -12.32 -11.90
C ALA A 165 2.39 -12.86 -10.80
N THR A 166 2.11 -12.55 -9.53
CA THR A 166 2.83 -13.11 -8.40
C THR A 166 2.05 -14.29 -7.79
N PRO A 167 2.67 -15.45 -7.54
CA PRO A 167 1.99 -16.58 -6.89
C PRO A 167 1.56 -16.28 -5.45
N ALA A 168 0.82 -17.20 -4.85
CA ALA A 168 0.56 -17.16 -3.41
C ALA A 168 1.88 -17.15 -2.62
N ASP A 169 1.88 -16.42 -1.50
CA ASP A 169 3.04 -16.25 -0.60
C ASP A 169 4.31 -15.70 -1.28
N TRP A 170 4.17 -15.09 -2.46
CA TRP A 170 5.29 -14.53 -3.19
C TRP A 170 5.98 -13.41 -2.39
N MET A 171 7.31 -13.51 -2.32
CA MET A 171 8.21 -12.48 -1.83
C MET A 171 9.19 -12.04 -2.92
N PRO A 172 9.75 -10.82 -2.84
CA PRO A 172 10.79 -10.38 -3.76
C PRO A 172 11.92 -11.40 -3.92
N GLY A 173 12.29 -11.69 -5.17
CA GLY A 173 13.29 -12.71 -5.51
C GLY A 173 12.72 -14.11 -5.76
N MET A 174 11.44 -14.37 -5.48
CA MET A 174 10.78 -15.61 -5.87
C MET A 174 10.32 -15.59 -7.34
N PRO A 175 10.16 -16.76 -7.98
CA PRO A 175 9.66 -16.85 -9.35
C PRO A 175 8.27 -16.23 -9.50
N VAL A 176 8.01 -15.65 -10.67
CA VAL A 176 6.71 -15.06 -11.03
C VAL A 176 5.95 -15.95 -12.00
N ILE A 177 4.64 -15.81 -12.07
CA ILE A 177 3.77 -16.50 -13.03
C ILE A 177 3.63 -15.66 -14.29
N ILE A 178 3.89 -16.25 -15.44
CA ILE A 178 3.59 -15.61 -16.72
C ILE A 178 2.12 -15.79 -17.10
N PRO A 179 1.45 -14.79 -17.69
CA PRO A 179 0.04 -14.89 -18.04
C PRO A 179 -0.26 -16.11 -18.92
N ALA A 180 -1.32 -16.82 -18.56
CA ALA A 180 -1.79 -17.97 -19.32
C ALA A 180 -2.27 -17.53 -20.71
N PRO A 181 -1.99 -18.32 -21.77
CA PRO A 181 -2.58 -18.08 -23.07
C PRO A 181 -4.11 -18.10 -23.01
N THR A 182 -4.76 -17.18 -23.73
CA THR A 182 -6.23 -17.08 -23.79
C THR A 182 -6.84 -17.72 -25.04
N THR A 183 -6.00 -18.25 -25.94
CA THR A 183 -6.42 -18.91 -27.18
C THR A 183 -5.82 -20.30 -27.31
N TYR A 184 -6.48 -21.18 -28.07
CA TYR A 184 -5.99 -22.53 -28.32
C TYR A 184 -4.66 -22.55 -29.10
N GLU A 185 -4.43 -21.54 -29.96
CA GLU A 185 -3.15 -21.36 -30.63
C GLU A 185 -2.04 -20.97 -29.66
N GLY A 186 -2.30 -20.03 -28.74
CA GLY A 186 -1.34 -19.64 -27.71
C GLY A 186 -1.03 -20.78 -26.76
N LEU A 187 -2.01 -21.64 -26.44
CA LEU A 187 -1.79 -22.90 -25.72
C LEU A 187 -0.82 -23.80 -26.48
N LYS A 188 -1.07 -24.08 -27.77
CA LYS A 188 -0.18 -24.92 -28.59
C LYS A 188 1.23 -24.34 -28.69
N GLN A 189 1.34 -23.02 -28.79
CA GLN A 189 2.63 -22.33 -28.77
C GLN A 189 3.36 -22.51 -27.43
N ARG A 190 2.65 -22.38 -26.31
CA ARG A 190 3.24 -22.59 -24.97
C ARG A 190 3.71 -24.02 -24.75
N ILE A 191 2.98 -25.02 -25.25
CA ILE A 191 3.39 -26.42 -25.13
C ILE A 191 4.61 -26.72 -26.01
N SER A 192 4.69 -26.11 -27.19
CA SER A 192 5.80 -26.34 -28.12
C SER A 192 7.07 -25.58 -27.79
N ASN A 193 7.00 -24.50 -26.99
CA ASN A 193 8.16 -23.73 -26.55
C ASN A 193 8.00 -23.24 -25.10
N GLN A 194 8.82 -23.81 -24.22
CA GLN A 194 8.88 -23.47 -22.79
C GLN A 194 10.26 -22.91 -22.39
N ASP A 195 11.07 -22.49 -23.37
CA ASP A 195 12.42 -22.00 -23.10
C ASP A 195 12.38 -20.78 -22.16
N GLY A 196 13.15 -20.86 -21.06
CA GLY A 196 13.18 -19.84 -20.02
C GLY A 196 12.03 -19.90 -19.00
N TYR A 197 11.17 -20.92 -19.07
CA TYR A 197 10.07 -21.12 -18.12
C TYR A 197 10.12 -22.48 -17.44
N SER A 198 9.68 -22.52 -16.18
CA SER A 198 9.39 -23.77 -15.47
C SER A 198 7.88 -23.97 -15.45
N CYS A 199 7.38 -24.85 -16.31
CA CYS A 199 5.95 -25.11 -16.48
C CYS A 199 5.52 -26.42 -15.82
N MET A 200 4.48 -26.35 -14.99
CA MET A 200 3.74 -27.54 -14.53
C MET A 200 2.69 -27.95 -15.57
N ASP A 201 2.05 -26.97 -16.20
CA ASP A 201 1.10 -27.14 -17.28
C ASP A 201 1.09 -25.86 -18.15
N TRP A 202 0.43 -25.86 -19.30
CA TRP A 202 0.42 -24.74 -20.25
C TRP A 202 -0.13 -23.42 -19.67
N TYR A 203 -0.96 -23.48 -18.63
CA TYR A 203 -1.52 -22.32 -17.94
C TYR A 203 -0.73 -21.93 -16.67
N LEU A 204 0.16 -22.79 -16.20
CA LEU A 204 0.92 -22.61 -14.97
C LEU A 204 2.42 -22.74 -15.26
N CYS A 205 3.00 -21.61 -15.63
CA CYS A 205 4.40 -21.48 -15.92
C CYS A 205 5.03 -20.37 -15.10
N TYR A 206 6.21 -20.65 -14.56
CA TYR A 206 7.00 -19.72 -13.79
C TYR A 206 8.18 -19.19 -14.61
N LYS A 207 8.54 -17.93 -14.37
CA LYS A 207 9.73 -17.26 -14.91
C LYS A 207 10.56 -16.77 -13.72
N GLU A 208 11.87 -17.04 -13.77
CA GLU A 208 12.81 -16.43 -12.83
C GLU A 208 13.03 -14.96 -13.19
N ILE A 209 13.03 -14.08 -12.18
CA ILE A 209 13.39 -12.68 -12.38
C ILE A 209 14.87 -12.54 -12.06
N ASN A 210 15.69 -12.42 -13.11
CA ASN A 210 17.12 -12.14 -12.98
C ASN A 210 17.31 -10.71 -12.48
N ASN A 211 17.30 -10.51 -11.16
CA ASN A 211 17.85 -9.31 -10.55
C ASN A 211 19.38 -9.37 -10.67
N LYS A 212 19.92 -9.13 -11.86
CA LYS A 212 21.31 -8.66 -11.93
C LYS A 212 21.30 -7.26 -11.33
N ILE A 213 21.57 -7.19 -10.03
CA ILE A 213 22.20 -6.02 -9.46
C ILE A 213 23.49 -5.88 -10.27
N GLU A 214 23.56 -4.87 -11.13
CA GLU A 214 24.84 -4.42 -11.64
C GLU A 214 25.61 -3.94 -10.41
N ASP A 215 26.42 -4.82 -9.83
CA ASP A 215 27.48 -4.41 -8.92
C ASP A 215 28.30 -3.38 -9.69
N GLY A 216 28.09 -2.11 -9.35
CA GLY A 216 28.90 -1.01 -9.82
C GLY A 216 30.33 -1.27 -9.38
N GLY A 217 31.09 -1.91 -10.26
CA GLY A 217 32.51 -2.11 -10.10
C GLY A 217 33.19 -0.75 -10.01
N GLN A 218 33.54 -0.35 -8.80
CA GLN A 218 34.62 0.60 -8.57
C GLN A 218 35.89 -0.22 -8.40
N SER A 219 36.65 -0.32 -9.49
CA SER A 219 38.11 -0.46 -9.47
C SER A 219 38.75 0.87 -9.06
#